data_AF-A0A2P1G488-F1
#
_entry.id   AF-A0A2P1G488-F1
#
_cell.length_a   1.000
_cell.length_b   1.000
_cell.length_c   1.000
_cell.angle_alpha   90.00
_cell.angle_beta   90.00
_cell.angle_gamma   90.00
#
_symmetry.space_group_name_H-M   'P 1'
#
loop_
_entity.id
_entity.type
_entity.pdbx_description
1 polymer ?
#
loop_
_entity_poly.entity_id
_entity_poly.type
_entity_poly.pdbx_seq_one_letter_code
_entity_poly.pdbx_strand_id
1 'polypeptide(L)'
;MVDIMEFKGKIELKDDIKALREELVRLVEERDNLIYTACPNIKMRYMLEAGYLEYKLYELSLNYQRLKRKKELIQAKVYKEEKVSVIEIDEILDKEFEKYKEDLEEKLNEVNESIKRSEGEFLSDVESEDLKDMYRKVVKKLHPDLNPEVTEAEKELFVRAVEAYKAGDVASIKLIYVVSGADEEAKDDDTKLKTLLDMAEEKARLEKLVENIKKNMDEIMSRFPYTLKAYLDDEELMEKKQDELNESIKDYENAIKDLDEAIAKLLEEKDE
;
A
#
# COMPACT_ATOMS: atom_id res chain seq x y z
N MET A 1 -14.64 50.76 -20.80
CA MET A 1 -13.36 50.28 -20.22
C MET A 1 -13.61 49.33 -19.07
N VAL A 2 -14.50 49.66 -18.12
CA VAL A 2 -14.92 48.77 -17.02
C VAL A 2 -15.54 47.46 -17.54
N ASP A 3 -16.49 47.52 -18.49
CA ASP A 3 -17.10 46.30 -19.09
C ASP A 3 -16.11 45.39 -19.84
N ILE A 4 -15.05 45.96 -20.42
CA ILE A 4 -14.03 45.19 -21.14
C ILE A 4 -13.09 44.48 -20.15
N MET A 5 -12.78 45.11 -19.01
CA MET A 5 -11.99 44.50 -17.94
C MET A 5 -12.79 43.41 -17.20
N GLU A 6 -14.07 43.62 -16.93
CA GLU A 6 -14.95 42.60 -16.32
C GLU A 6 -15.13 41.39 -17.25
N PHE A 7 -15.31 41.62 -18.55
CA PHE A 7 -15.41 40.55 -19.54
C PHE A 7 -14.10 39.75 -19.65
N LYS A 8 -12.95 40.42 -19.63
CA LYS A 8 -11.63 39.77 -19.67
C LYS A 8 -11.37 38.92 -18.42
N GLY A 9 -11.67 39.44 -17.23
CA GLY A 9 -11.53 38.69 -15.97
C GLY A 9 -12.46 37.46 -15.90
N LYS A 10 -13.64 37.52 -16.52
CA LYS A 10 -14.56 36.38 -16.62
C LYS A 10 -14.01 35.25 -17.51
N ILE A 11 -13.32 35.59 -18.60
CA ILE A 11 -12.70 34.59 -19.49
C ILE A 11 -11.55 33.91 -18.78
N GLU A 12 -10.65 34.69 -18.15
CA GLU A 12 -9.49 34.15 -17.42
C GLU A 12 -9.93 33.17 -16.30
N LEU A 13 -10.97 33.50 -15.54
CA LEU A 13 -11.50 32.61 -14.49
C LEU A 13 -12.09 31.29 -15.05
N LYS A 14 -12.73 31.32 -16.22
CA LYS A 14 -13.25 30.09 -16.85
C LYS A 14 -12.13 29.17 -17.29
N ASP A 15 -11.10 29.73 -17.91
CA ASP A 15 -9.95 28.97 -18.38
C ASP A 15 -9.20 28.35 -17.18
N ASP A 16 -9.04 29.10 -16.08
CA ASP A 16 -8.44 28.60 -14.84
C ASP A 16 -9.25 27.44 -14.23
N ILE A 17 -10.58 27.59 -14.12
CA ILE A 17 -11.46 26.55 -13.57
C ILE A 17 -11.40 25.28 -14.44
N LYS A 18 -11.38 25.45 -15.77
CA LYS A 18 -11.25 24.33 -16.69
C LYS A 18 -9.91 23.62 -16.53
N ALA A 19 -8.82 24.37 -16.45
CA ALA A 19 -7.48 23.82 -16.22
C ALA A 19 -7.40 23.07 -14.88
N LEU A 20 -7.98 23.62 -13.80
CA LEU A 20 -8.04 22.99 -12.49
C LEU A 20 -8.86 21.69 -12.51
N ARG A 21 -9.98 21.66 -13.24
CA ARG A 21 -10.78 20.44 -13.41
C ARG A 21 -10.00 19.35 -14.16
N GLU A 22 -9.29 19.71 -15.22
CA GLU A 22 -8.45 18.77 -15.95
C GLU A 22 -7.28 18.27 -15.11
N GLU A 23 -6.66 19.15 -14.32
CA GLU A 23 -5.62 18.77 -13.35
C GLU A 23 -6.17 17.83 -12.28
N LEU A 24 -7.34 18.13 -11.72
CA LEU A 24 -7.98 17.31 -10.69
C LEU A 24 -8.29 15.89 -11.20
N VAL A 25 -8.79 15.75 -12.43
CA VAL A 25 -9.00 14.44 -13.06
C VAL A 25 -7.71 13.63 -13.15
N ARG A 26 -6.62 14.27 -13.60
CA ARG A 26 -5.30 13.61 -13.68
C ARG A 26 -4.81 13.18 -12.30
N LEU A 27 -4.86 14.08 -11.31
CA LEU A 27 -4.38 13.79 -9.97
C LEU A 27 -5.18 12.70 -9.25
N VAL A 28 -6.51 12.63 -9.46
CA VAL A 28 -7.34 11.55 -8.93
C VAL A 28 -6.89 10.21 -9.51
N GLU A 29 -6.69 10.13 -10.83
CA GLU A 29 -6.20 8.90 -11.46
C GLU A 29 -4.78 8.54 -11.01
N GLU A 30 -3.86 9.51 -10.94
CA GLU A 30 -2.49 9.26 -10.46
C GLU A 30 -2.47 8.75 -9.01
N ARG A 31 -3.31 9.33 -8.13
CA ARG A 31 -3.47 8.86 -6.75
C ARG A 31 -4.02 7.43 -6.73
N ASP A 32 -5.04 7.13 -7.53
CA ASP A 32 -5.65 5.80 -7.55
C ASP A 32 -4.68 4.76 -8.14
N ASN A 33 -3.93 5.11 -9.19
CA ASN A 33 -2.83 4.31 -9.72
C ASN A 33 -1.78 4.03 -8.64
N LEU A 34 -1.41 5.06 -7.87
CA LEU A 34 -0.46 4.93 -6.77
C LEU A 34 -0.94 3.92 -5.72
N ILE A 35 -2.20 4.02 -5.31
CA ILE A 35 -2.79 3.17 -4.26
C ILE A 35 -3.01 1.74 -4.75
N TYR A 36 -3.58 1.55 -5.93
CA TYR A 36 -4.11 0.25 -6.37
C TYR A 36 -3.15 -0.55 -7.26
N THR A 37 -2.19 0.12 -7.89
CA THR A 37 -1.27 -0.51 -8.85
C THR A 37 0.17 -0.37 -8.39
N ALA A 38 0.67 0.86 -8.26
CA ALA A 38 2.09 1.11 -8.01
C ALA A 38 2.53 0.57 -6.64
N CYS A 39 1.87 0.95 -5.55
CA CYS A 39 2.21 0.50 -4.20
C CYS A 39 2.12 -1.04 -4.05
N PRO A 40 1.05 -1.71 -4.48
CA PRO A 40 0.99 -3.18 -4.44
C PRO A 40 2.05 -3.86 -5.30
N ASN A 41 2.38 -3.31 -6.48
CA ASN A 41 3.45 -3.87 -7.33
C ASN A 41 4.83 -3.66 -6.73
N ILE A 42 5.09 -2.51 -6.11
CA ILE A 42 6.32 -2.24 -5.35
C ILE A 42 6.44 -3.23 -4.19
N LYS A 43 5.38 -3.39 -3.37
CA LYS A 43 5.37 -4.36 -2.26
C LYS A 43 5.67 -5.77 -2.78
N MET A 44 4.97 -6.21 -3.81
CA MET A 44 5.15 -7.53 -4.41
C MET A 44 6.59 -7.74 -4.88
N ARG A 45 7.16 -6.83 -5.68
CA ARG A 45 8.54 -6.95 -6.18
C ARG A 45 9.54 -7.04 -5.04
N TYR A 46 9.43 -6.15 -4.05
CA TYR A 46 10.32 -6.18 -2.90
C TYR A 46 10.19 -7.48 -2.09
N MET A 47 8.96 -7.98 -1.91
CA MET A 47 8.74 -9.23 -1.18
C MET A 47 9.39 -10.44 -1.87
N LEU A 48 9.40 -10.46 -3.21
CA LEU A 48 10.09 -11.47 -4.00
C LEU A 48 11.61 -11.35 -3.94
N GLU A 49 12.14 -10.12 -3.95
CA GLU A 49 13.59 -9.88 -3.98
C GLU A 49 14.24 -9.99 -2.59
N ALA A 50 13.62 -9.49 -1.52
CA ALA A 50 14.22 -9.45 -0.18
C ALA A 50 13.25 -9.81 0.95
N GLY A 51 11.93 -9.73 0.76
CA GLY A 51 10.96 -9.96 1.85
C GLY A 51 11.01 -11.35 2.47
N TYR A 52 11.36 -12.38 1.70
CA TYR A 52 11.53 -13.74 2.24
C TYR A 52 12.69 -13.82 3.25
N LEU A 53 13.75 -13.01 3.07
CA LEU A 53 14.85 -12.90 4.04
C LEU A 53 14.39 -12.18 5.31
N GLU A 54 13.60 -11.13 5.19
CA GLU A 54 13.02 -10.43 6.34
C GLU A 54 12.09 -11.34 7.16
N TYR A 55 11.27 -12.16 6.48
CA TYR A 55 10.46 -13.19 7.12
C TYR A 55 11.35 -14.19 7.88
N LYS A 56 12.36 -14.76 7.22
CA LYS A 56 13.27 -15.74 7.83
C LYS A 56 14.00 -15.14 9.04
N LEU A 57 14.49 -13.91 8.93
CA LEU A 57 15.16 -13.20 10.01
C LEU A 57 14.22 -13.02 11.21
N TYR A 58 12.97 -12.62 10.97
CA TYR A 58 11.98 -12.46 12.02
C TYR A 58 11.68 -13.80 12.72
N GLU A 59 11.43 -14.86 11.95
CA GLU A 59 11.21 -16.22 12.47
C GLU A 59 12.37 -16.70 13.36
N LEU A 60 13.61 -16.56 12.89
CA LEU A 60 14.80 -16.90 13.66
C LEU A 60 14.93 -16.06 14.93
N SER A 61 14.64 -14.75 14.85
CA SER A 61 14.71 -13.88 16.03
C SER A 61 13.72 -14.33 17.11
N LEU A 62 12.51 -14.76 16.74
CA LEU A 62 11.52 -15.28 17.67
C LEU A 62 11.96 -16.60 18.28
N ASN A 63 12.49 -17.52 17.46
CA ASN A 63 13.03 -18.78 17.95
C ASN A 63 14.17 -18.55 18.97
N TYR A 64 15.10 -17.65 18.65
CA TYR A 64 16.17 -17.26 19.56
C TYR A 64 15.64 -16.74 20.89
N GLN A 65 14.66 -15.82 20.89
CA GLN A 65 14.07 -15.31 22.13
C GLN A 65 13.37 -16.41 22.94
N ARG A 66 12.64 -17.32 22.25
CA ARG A 66 11.97 -18.44 22.90
C ARG A 66 12.98 -19.40 23.55
N LEU A 67 14.07 -19.73 22.87
CA LEU A 67 15.14 -20.59 23.41
C LEU A 67 15.88 -19.93 24.55
N LYS A 68 16.18 -18.64 24.43
CA LYS A 68 16.80 -17.87 25.52
C LYS A 68 15.92 -17.91 26.77
N ARG A 69 14.61 -17.70 26.61
CA ARG A 69 13.65 -17.79 27.70
C ARG A 69 13.54 -19.21 28.27
N LYS A 70 13.56 -20.23 27.42
CA LYS A 70 13.60 -21.64 27.81
C LYS A 70 14.80 -21.93 28.72
N LYS A 71 15.99 -21.48 28.31
CA LYS A 71 17.22 -21.63 29.08
C LYS A 71 17.11 -20.97 30.46
N GLU A 72 16.58 -19.75 30.54
CA GLU A 72 16.37 -19.04 31.82
C GLU A 72 15.46 -19.82 32.78
N LEU A 73 14.35 -20.38 32.27
CA LEU A 73 13.41 -21.16 33.07
C LEU A 73 14.04 -22.47 33.57
N ILE A 74 14.81 -23.15 32.73
CA ILE A 74 15.56 -24.35 33.11
C ILE A 74 16.56 -24.01 34.20
N GLN A 75 17.40 -22.99 33.98
CA GLN A 75 18.39 -22.54 34.96
C GLN A 75 17.76 -22.17 36.29
N ALA A 76 16.64 -21.44 36.29
CA ALA A 76 15.93 -21.06 37.51
C ALA A 76 15.43 -22.28 38.31
N LYS A 77 14.94 -23.33 37.64
CA LYS A 77 14.55 -24.59 38.30
C LYS A 77 15.78 -25.36 38.81
N VAL A 78 16.86 -25.39 38.04
CA VAL A 78 18.14 -26.04 38.44
C VAL A 78 18.71 -25.38 39.71
N TYR A 79 18.78 -24.05 39.76
CA TYR A 79 19.28 -23.33 40.94
C TYR A 79 18.44 -23.53 42.21
N LYS A 80 17.17 -23.89 42.06
CA LYS A 80 16.26 -24.19 43.18
C LYS A 80 16.20 -25.68 43.53
N GLU A 81 17.00 -26.53 42.86
CA GLU A 81 16.97 -27.99 42.96
C GLU A 81 15.60 -28.62 42.62
N GLU A 82 14.74 -27.89 41.89
CA GLU A 82 13.42 -28.36 41.49
C GLU A 82 13.49 -29.29 40.27
N LYS A 83 12.59 -30.27 40.16
CA LYS A 83 12.50 -31.15 38.99
C LYS A 83 12.24 -30.31 37.72
N VAL A 84 13.13 -30.42 36.73
CA VAL A 84 12.96 -29.76 35.45
C VAL A 84 11.99 -30.60 34.61
N SER A 85 10.87 -30.00 34.23
CA SER A 85 9.91 -30.59 33.30
C SER A 85 9.95 -29.75 32.02
N VAL A 86 10.54 -30.30 30.96
CA VAL A 86 10.65 -29.60 29.66
C VAL A 86 9.28 -29.35 29.06
N ILE A 87 8.35 -30.30 29.23
CA ILE A 87 6.96 -30.19 28.75
C ILE A 87 6.27 -28.99 29.40
N GLU A 88 6.33 -28.86 30.74
CA GLU A 88 5.73 -27.71 31.43
C GLU A 88 6.35 -26.38 31.00
N ILE A 89 7.66 -26.36 30.79
CA ILE A 89 8.36 -25.14 30.33
C ILE A 89 7.91 -24.78 28.92
N ASP A 90 7.78 -25.75 28.01
CA ASP A 90 7.30 -25.50 26.66
C ASP A 90 5.84 -25.01 26.63
N GLU A 91 4.97 -25.52 27.51
CA GLU A 91 3.59 -25.00 27.66
C GLU A 91 3.54 -23.55 28.17
N ILE A 92 4.44 -23.17 29.09
CA ILE A 92 4.57 -21.78 29.54
C ILE A 92 5.01 -20.90 28.37
N LEU A 93 6.04 -21.33 27.63
CA LEU A 93 6.56 -20.60 26.48
C LEU A 93 5.52 -20.46 25.37
N ASP A 94 4.72 -21.48 25.11
CA ASP A 94 3.67 -21.40 24.09
C ASP A 94 2.64 -20.33 24.42
N LYS A 95 2.31 -20.14 25.70
CA LYS A 95 1.44 -19.04 26.16
C LYS A 95 2.15 -17.69 26.12
N GLU A 96 3.41 -17.63 26.56
CA GLU A 96 4.20 -16.38 26.53
C GLU A 96 4.40 -15.88 25.09
N PHE A 97 4.47 -16.79 24.11
CA PHE A 97 4.78 -16.49 22.71
C PHE A 97 3.59 -16.57 21.74
N GLU A 98 2.36 -16.76 22.22
CA GLU A 98 1.16 -16.92 21.38
C GLU A 98 0.98 -15.76 20.39
N LYS A 99 1.06 -14.51 20.88
CA LYS A 99 0.94 -13.30 20.05
C LYS A 99 2.00 -13.24 18.94
N TYR A 100 3.23 -13.68 19.21
CA TYR A 100 4.28 -13.66 18.20
C TYR A 100 4.04 -14.69 17.09
N LYS A 101 3.32 -15.79 17.37
CA LYS A 101 2.89 -16.74 16.35
C LYS A 101 1.85 -16.09 15.42
N GLU A 102 0.92 -15.32 15.98
CA GLU A 102 -0.06 -14.55 15.20
C GLU A 102 0.64 -13.51 14.29
N ASP A 103 1.60 -12.76 14.83
CA ASP A 103 2.39 -11.77 14.06
C ASP A 103 3.18 -12.45 12.91
N LEU A 104 3.69 -13.66 13.13
CA LEU A 104 4.39 -14.45 12.10
C LEU A 104 3.43 -14.95 11.01
N GLU A 105 2.23 -15.38 11.39
CA GLU A 105 1.17 -15.78 10.45
C GLU A 105 0.73 -14.60 9.56
N GLU A 106 0.61 -13.39 10.12
CA GLU A 106 0.33 -12.18 9.35
C GLU A 106 1.42 -11.93 8.29
N LYS A 107 2.70 -12.01 8.68
CA LYS A 107 3.82 -11.87 7.73
C LYS A 107 3.81 -12.94 6.64
N LEU A 108 3.49 -14.18 7.00
CA LEU A 108 3.35 -15.27 6.03
C LEU A 108 2.22 -14.98 5.03
N ASN A 109 1.11 -14.41 5.50
CA ASN A 109 0.02 -13.98 4.63
C ASN A 109 0.46 -12.88 3.67
N GLU A 110 1.26 -11.90 4.11
CA GLU A 110 1.80 -10.86 3.20
C GLU A 110 2.69 -11.43 2.10
N VAL A 111 3.51 -12.44 2.42
CA VAL A 111 4.33 -13.15 1.43
C VAL A 111 3.44 -13.91 0.44
N ASN A 112 2.44 -14.64 0.94
CA ASN A 112 1.50 -15.37 0.10
C ASN A 112 0.69 -14.45 -0.82
N GLU A 113 0.25 -13.28 -0.35
CA GLU A 113 -0.42 -12.27 -1.17
C GLU A 113 0.49 -11.76 -2.29
N SER A 114 1.77 -11.54 -1.98
CA SER A 114 2.76 -11.10 -2.97
C SER A 114 3.01 -12.15 -4.04
N ILE A 115 3.12 -13.43 -3.65
CA ILE A 115 3.24 -14.55 -4.60
C ILE A 115 2.00 -14.62 -5.49
N LYS A 116 0.79 -14.65 -4.91
CA LYS A 116 -0.47 -14.69 -5.67
C LYS A 116 -0.58 -13.54 -6.66
N ARG A 117 -0.16 -12.33 -6.26
CA ARG A 117 -0.15 -11.17 -7.15
C ARG A 117 0.84 -11.35 -8.30
N SER A 118 2.02 -11.91 -8.04
CA SER A 118 3.04 -12.15 -9.07
C SER A 118 2.64 -13.19 -10.11
N GLU A 119 1.76 -14.13 -9.74
CA GLU A 119 1.18 -15.13 -10.64
C GLU A 119 0.05 -14.57 -11.52
N GLY A 120 -0.46 -13.37 -11.21
CA GLY A 120 -1.52 -12.72 -11.96
C GLY A 120 -1.08 -12.26 -13.36
N GLU A 121 -2.05 -12.14 -14.27
CA GLU A 121 -1.80 -11.54 -15.57
C GLU A 121 -1.63 -10.02 -15.43
N PHE A 122 -0.53 -9.50 -15.94
CA PHE A 122 -0.28 -8.07 -16.05
C PHE A 122 -0.81 -7.57 -17.38
N LEU A 123 -1.51 -6.43 -17.35
CA LEU A 123 -1.88 -5.72 -18.57
C LEU A 123 -0.63 -5.34 -19.35
N SER A 124 -0.71 -5.43 -20.66
CA SER A 124 0.29 -4.83 -21.54
C SER A 124 0.33 -3.31 -21.37
N ASP A 125 1.42 -2.67 -21.79
CA ASP A 125 1.55 -1.21 -21.70
C ASP A 125 0.39 -0.47 -22.41
N VAL A 126 -0.05 -1.01 -23.55
CA VAL A 126 -1.18 -0.45 -24.32
C VAL A 126 -2.48 -0.58 -23.55
N GLU A 127 -2.78 -1.76 -22.99
CA GLU A 127 -4.00 -1.98 -22.22
C GLU A 127 -4.00 -1.17 -20.91
N SER A 128 -2.84 -1.00 -20.28
CA SER A 128 -2.69 -0.16 -19.10
C SER A 128 -3.00 1.30 -19.42
N GLU A 129 -2.47 1.83 -20.52
CA GLU A 129 -2.76 3.20 -20.94
C GLU A 129 -4.23 3.38 -21.35
N ASP A 130 -4.82 2.42 -22.06
CA ASP A 130 -6.26 2.44 -22.42
C ASP A 130 -7.15 2.41 -21.17
N LEU A 131 -6.82 1.58 -20.17
CA LEU A 131 -7.50 1.52 -18.88
C LEU A 131 -7.46 2.88 -18.17
N LYS A 132 -6.27 3.50 -18.07
CA LYS A 132 -6.11 4.81 -17.45
C LYS A 132 -6.89 5.89 -18.18
N ASP A 133 -6.85 5.90 -19.51
CA ASP A 133 -7.58 6.91 -20.30
C ASP A 133 -9.10 6.81 -20.11
N MET A 134 -9.66 5.59 -20.20
CA MET A 134 -11.07 5.35 -19.94
C MET A 134 -11.44 5.74 -18.50
N TYR A 135 -10.60 5.38 -17.52
CA TYR A 135 -10.84 5.72 -16.12
C TYR A 135 -10.84 7.23 -15.88
N ARG A 136 -9.88 7.99 -16.45
CA ARG A 136 -9.87 9.47 -16.37
C ARG A 136 -11.16 10.09 -16.91
N LYS A 137 -11.68 9.58 -18.03
CA LYS A 137 -12.94 10.07 -18.59
C LYS A 137 -14.14 9.74 -17.70
N VAL A 138 -14.17 8.56 -17.11
CA VAL A 138 -15.19 8.17 -16.12
C VAL A 138 -15.11 9.05 -14.86
N VAL A 139 -13.91 9.28 -14.30
CA VAL A 139 -13.67 10.20 -13.18
C VAL A 139 -14.19 11.60 -13.53
N LYS A 140 -13.84 12.13 -14.71
CA LYS A 140 -14.29 13.43 -15.17
C LYS A 140 -15.82 13.57 -15.17
N LYS A 141 -16.53 12.50 -15.49
CA LYS A 141 -18.00 12.48 -15.61
C LYS A 141 -18.72 12.20 -14.30
N LEU A 142 -18.22 11.27 -13.49
CA LEU A 142 -18.96 10.70 -12.36
C LEU A 142 -18.40 11.05 -10.98
N HIS A 143 -17.19 11.62 -10.88
CA HIS A 143 -16.59 11.91 -9.58
C HIS A 143 -17.40 12.99 -8.83
N PRO A 144 -17.84 12.76 -7.58
CA PRO A 144 -18.67 13.73 -6.83
C PRO A 144 -18.00 15.09 -6.61
N ASP A 145 -16.67 15.12 -6.40
CA ASP A 145 -15.95 16.39 -6.26
C ASP A 145 -15.85 17.18 -7.58
N LEU A 146 -15.98 16.53 -8.73
CA LEU A 146 -16.01 17.24 -10.03
C LEU A 146 -17.46 17.60 -10.42
N ASN A 147 -18.40 16.76 -10.03
CA ASN A 147 -19.81 16.82 -10.41
C ASN A 147 -20.69 16.62 -9.16
N PRO A 148 -20.94 17.67 -8.36
CA PRO A 148 -21.70 17.56 -7.10
C PRO A 148 -23.15 17.04 -7.25
N GLU A 149 -23.72 17.16 -8.45
CA GLU A 149 -25.10 16.80 -8.78
C GLU A 149 -25.27 15.35 -9.29
N VAL A 150 -24.22 14.52 -9.22
CA VAL A 150 -24.32 13.10 -9.62
C VAL A 150 -25.36 12.37 -8.79
N THR A 151 -26.20 11.60 -9.47
CA THR A 151 -27.24 10.78 -8.86
C THR A 151 -26.64 9.63 -8.04
N GLU A 152 -27.41 9.02 -7.14
CA GLU A 152 -26.94 7.85 -6.39
C GLU A 152 -26.56 6.67 -7.30
N ALA A 153 -27.29 6.47 -8.40
CA ALA A 153 -26.95 5.45 -9.38
C ALA A 153 -25.60 5.72 -10.08
N GLU A 154 -25.29 6.99 -10.38
CA GLU A 154 -24.01 7.40 -10.95
C GLU A 154 -22.85 7.27 -9.95
N LYS A 155 -23.10 7.55 -8.66
CA LYS A 155 -22.12 7.30 -7.59
C LYS A 155 -21.80 5.81 -7.47
N GLU A 156 -22.82 4.96 -7.48
CA GLU A 156 -22.63 3.50 -7.46
C GLU A 156 -21.88 3.02 -8.70
N LEU A 157 -22.17 3.60 -9.87
CA LEU A 157 -21.44 3.32 -11.11
C LEU A 157 -19.96 3.75 -11.00
N PHE A 158 -19.68 4.88 -10.36
CA PHE A 158 -18.31 5.33 -10.09
C PHE A 158 -17.57 4.38 -9.15
N VAL A 159 -18.22 3.89 -8.08
CA VAL A 159 -17.62 2.89 -7.17
C VAL A 159 -17.22 1.63 -7.95
N ARG A 160 -18.09 1.14 -8.84
CA ARG A 160 -17.76 0.02 -9.73
C ARG A 160 -16.59 0.32 -10.67
N ALA A 161 -16.44 1.57 -11.10
CA ALA A 161 -15.30 1.98 -11.93
C ALA A 161 -13.99 1.90 -11.15
N VAL A 162 -13.98 2.32 -9.88
CA VAL A 162 -12.82 2.21 -8.99
C VAL A 162 -12.46 0.73 -8.77
N GLU A 163 -13.44 -0.14 -8.55
CA GLU A 163 -13.22 -1.58 -8.41
C GLU A 163 -12.64 -2.22 -9.67
N ALA A 164 -13.20 -1.89 -10.84
CA ALA A 164 -12.70 -2.35 -12.13
C ALA A 164 -11.25 -1.87 -12.38
N TYR A 165 -10.96 -0.59 -12.09
CA TYR A 165 -9.61 -0.04 -12.22
C TYR A 165 -8.62 -0.75 -11.31
N LYS A 166 -8.98 -0.97 -10.03
CA LYS A 166 -8.16 -1.72 -9.06
C LYS A 166 -7.88 -3.15 -9.50
N ALA A 167 -8.85 -3.80 -10.14
CA ALA A 167 -8.72 -5.17 -10.63
C ALA A 167 -7.98 -5.28 -11.98
N GLY A 168 -7.70 -4.16 -12.66
CA GLY A 168 -7.20 -4.18 -14.03
C GLY A 168 -8.23 -4.70 -15.05
N ASP A 169 -9.53 -4.62 -14.72
CA ASP A 169 -10.61 -5.15 -15.55
C ASP A 169 -10.98 -4.16 -16.68
N VAL A 170 -10.26 -4.31 -17.80
CA VAL A 170 -10.46 -3.51 -19.01
C VAL A 170 -11.87 -3.69 -19.59
N ALA A 171 -12.48 -4.86 -19.44
CA ALA A 171 -13.82 -5.10 -19.98
C ALA A 171 -14.88 -4.32 -19.19
N SER A 172 -14.81 -4.39 -17.86
CA SER A 172 -15.72 -3.66 -16.98
C SER A 172 -15.54 -2.15 -17.08
N ILE A 173 -14.29 -1.64 -17.14
CA ILE A 173 -14.09 -0.19 -17.30
C ILE A 173 -14.66 0.30 -18.63
N LYS A 174 -14.49 -0.48 -19.70
CA LYS A 174 -14.99 -0.12 -21.03
C LYS A 174 -16.51 -0.08 -21.07
N LEU A 175 -17.17 -1.03 -20.41
CA LEU A 175 -18.63 -1.01 -20.25
C LEU A 175 -19.08 0.25 -19.50
N ILE A 176 -18.45 0.57 -18.37
CA ILE A 176 -18.79 1.75 -17.56
C ILE A 176 -18.53 3.04 -18.35
N TYR A 177 -17.42 3.11 -19.07
CA TYR A 177 -17.07 4.22 -19.93
C TYR A 177 -18.17 4.53 -20.96
N VAL A 178 -18.71 3.49 -21.60
CA VAL A 178 -19.83 3.63 -22.55
C VAL A 178 -21.14 3.98 -21.84
N VAL A 179 -21.51 3.27 -20.77
CA VAL A 179 -22.79 3.49 -20.06
C VAL A 179 -22.87 4.86 -19.40
N SER A 180 -21.74 5.39 -18.93
CA SER A 180 -21.67 6.72 -18.31
C SER A 180 -21.75 7.88 -19.31
N GLY A 181 -21.67 7.60 -20.63
CA GLY A 181 -21.56 8.63 -21.66
C GLY A 181 -20.32 9.50 -21.46
N ALA A 182 -19.22 8.89 -21.04
CA ALA A 182 -17.93 9.57 -20.83
C ALA A 182 -17.16 9.79 -22.14
N ASP A 183 -17.60 9.17 -23.23
CA ASP A 183 -17.18 9.43 -24.62
C ASP A 183 -17.88 10.65 -25.22
N GLU A 184 -19.05 11.02 -24.71
CA GLU A 184 -19.72 12.25 -25.10
C GLU A 184 -18.92 13.46 -24.62
N GLU A 185 -18.63 14.40 -25.53
CA GLU A 185 -18.08 15.70 -25.13
C GLU A 185 -19.03 16.33 -24.11
N ALA A 186 -18.57 16.43 -22.87
CA ALA A 186 -19.27 17.20 -21.86
C ALA A 186 -19.41 18.61 -22.42
N LYS A 187 -20.66 19.03 -22.70
CA LYS A 187 -20.95 20.44 -22.87
C LYS A 187 -20.49 21.09 -21.58
N ASP A 188 -19.43 21.89 -21.64
CA ASP A 188 -19.04 22.75 -20.52
C ASP A 188 -20.32 23.43 -20.09
N ASP A 189 -20.81 23.09 -18.90
CA ASP A 189 -22.08 23.59 -18.40
C ASP A 189 -21.85 25.02 -17.88
N ASP A 190 -21.49 25.86 -18.84
CA ASP A 190 -21.12 27.26 -18.74
C ASP A 190 -22.29 28.12 -18.24
N THR A 191 -23.45 27.48 -18.06
CA THR A 191 -24.69 28.08 -17.56
C THR A 191 -24.77 28.15 -16.02
N LYS A 192 -23.89 27.43 -15.29
CA LYS A 192 -23.91 27.37 -13.82
C LYS A 192 -23.15 28.52 -13.15
N LEU A 193 -22.00 28.91 -13.69
CA LEU A 193 -21.16 29.98 -13.14
C LEU A 193 -21.56 31.33 -13.72
N LYS A 194 -22.62 31.90 -13.14
CA LYS A 194 -23.27 33.11 -13.68
C LYS A 194 -22.52 34.37 -13.26
N THR A 195 -22.04 34.44 -12.02
CA THR A 195 -21.37 35.60 -11.45
C THR A 195 -19.86 35.38 -11.28
N LEU A 196 -19.10 36.48 -11.20
CA LEU A 196 -17.66 36.42 -10.89
C LEU A 196 -17.38 35.85 -9.50
N LEU A 197 -18.32 36.02 -8.55
CA LEU A 197 -18.20 35.46 -7.21
C LEU A 197 -18.31 33.93 -7.23
N ASP A 198 -19.31 33.38 -7.93
CA ASP A 198 -19.48 31.92 -8.07
C ASP A 198 -18.23 31.28 -8.70
N MET A 199 -17.62 31.96 -9.67
CA MET A 199 -16.39 31.51 -10.33
C MET A 199 -15.18 31.53 -9.40
N ALA A 200 -15.03 32.60 -8.61
CA ALA A 200 -13.94 32.70 -7.66
C ALA A 200 -14.06 31.65 -6.54
N GLU A 201 -15.27 31.39 -6.06
CA GLU A 201 -15.55 30.35 -5.05
C GLU A 201 -15.27 28.94 -5.60
N GLU A 202 -15.71 28.64 -6.83
CA GLU A 202 -15.43 27.35 -7.46
C GLU A 202 -13.93 27.15 -7.73
N LYS A 203 -13.24 28.19 -8.21
CA LYS A 203 -11.78 28.16 -8.37
C LYS A 203 -11.08 27.83 -7.05
N ALA A 204 -11.40 28.56 -5.98
CA ALA A 204 -10.80 28.35 -4.66
C ALA A 204 -11.10 26.93 -4.10
N ARG A 205 -12.32 26.42 -4.35
CA ARG A 205 -12.69 25.05 -4.00
C ARG A 205 -11.84 24.01 -4.74
N LEU A 206 -11.68 24.16 -6.06
CA LEU A 206 -10.88 23.25 -6.89
C LEU A 206 -9.39 23.31 -6.53
N GLU A 207 -8.84 24.50 -6.30
CA GLU A 207 -7.45 24.68 -5.83
C GLU A 207 -7.20 23.93 -4.52
N LYS A 208 -8.14 24.03 -3.57
CA LYS A 208 -8.05 23.29 -2.30
C LYS A 208 -8.12 21.78 -2.49
N LEU A 209 -8.96 21.29 -3.40
CA LEU A 209 -9.04 19.85 -3.72
C LEU A 209 -7.73 19.34 -4.35
N VAL A 210 -7.17 20.10 -5.29
CA VAL A 210 -5.87 19.80 -5.91
C VAL A 210 -4.76 19.74 -4.85
N GLU A 211 -4.68 20.74 -3.97
CA GLU A 211 -3.70 20.76 -2.88
C GLU A 211 -3.85 19.55 -1.95
N ASN A 212 -5.08 19.22 -1.56
CA ASN A 212 -5.35 18.06 -0.70
C ASN A 212 -4.91 16.74 -1.34
N ILE A 213 -5.17 16.55 -2.64
CA ILE A 213 -4.77 15.31 -3.33
C ILE A 213 -3.26 15.23 -3.47
N LYS A 214 -2.58 16.33 -3.81
CA LYS A 214 -1.10 16.38 -3.87
C LYS A 214 -0.50 16.00 -2.52
N LYS A 215 -1.00 16.60 -1.43
CA LYS A 215 -0.57 16.26 -0.07
C LYS A 215 -0.83 14.78 0.25
N ASN A 216 -1.98 14.24 -0.14
CA ASN A 216 -2.29 12.82 0.06
C ASN A 216 -1.33 11.90 -0.72
N MET A 217 -0.98 12.26 -1.95
CA MET A 217 0.01 11.53 -2.74
C MET A 217 1.39 11.59 -2.09
N ASP A 218 1.83 12.75 -1.60
CA ASP A 218 3.09 12.90 -0.86
C ASP A 218 3.10 12.03 0.42
N GLU A 219 1.98 12.00 1.16
CA GLU A 219 1.81 11.11 2.32
C GLU A 219 1.88 9.63 1.93
N ILE A 220 1.34 9.21 0.79
CA ILE A 220 1.46 7.84 0.30
C ILE A 220 2.90 7.52 -0.12
N MET A 221 3.57 8.44 -0.81
CA MET A 221 4.94 8.24 -1.30
C MET A 221 5.99 8.26 -0.18
N SER A 222 5.69 8.90 0.96
CA SER A 222 6.61 8.99 2.11
C SER A 222 6.54 7.78 3.06
N ARG A 223 5.68 6.79 2.78
CA ARG A 223 5.48 5.63 3.67
C ARG A 223 5.53 4.31 2.91
N PHE A 224 5.57 3.22 3.68
CA PHE A 224 5.43 1.87 3.15
C PHE A 224 4.09 1.70 2.40
N PRO A 225 4.05 0.99 1.26
CA PRO A 225 5.18 0.29 0.63
C PRO A 225 5.97 1.15 -0.37
N TYR A 226 5.56 2.40 -0.66
CA TYR A 226 6.19 3.18 -1.73
C TYR A 226 7.67 3.46 -1.47
N THR A 227 8.07 3.65 -0.21
CA THR A 227 9.48 3.86 0.17
C THR A 227 10.40 2.69 -0.22
N LEU A 228 9.86 1.49 -0.41
CA LEU A 228 10.63 0.32 -0.87
C LEU A 228 11.12 0.48 -2.31
N LYS A 229 10.51 1.37 -3.10
CA LYS A 229 10.92 1.67 -4.47
C LYS A 229 12.39 2.08 -4.55
N ALA A 230 12.92 2.74 -3.51
CA ALA A 230 14.33 3.11 -3.45
C ALA A 230 15.27 1.90 -3.58
N TYR A 231 14.91 0.74 -3.00
CA TYR A 231 15.69 -0.49 -3.15
C TYR A 231 15.48 -1.13 -4.53
N LEU A 232 14.28 -1.05 -5.09
CA LEU A 232 13.95 -1.67 -6.38
C LEU A 232 14.53 -0.93 -7.59
N ASP A 233 14.83 0.35 -7.42
CA ASP A 233 15.41 1.21 -8.46
C ASP A 233 16.95 1.26 -8.38
N ASP A 234 17.56 0.74 -7.30
CA ASP A 234 19.00 0.75 -7.04
C ASP A 234 19.48 -0.65 -6.64
N GLU A 235 20.10 -1.35 -7.62
CA GLU A 235 20.58 -2.73 -7.47
C GLU A 235 21.67 -2.85 -6.39
N GLU A 236 22.57 -1.87 -6.26
CA GLU A 236 23.61 -1.88 -5.23
C GLU A 236 23.00 -1.75 -3.83
N LEU A 237 21.97 -0.90 -3.69
CA LEU A 237 21.25 -0.75 -2.42
C LEU A 237 20.46 -2.01 -2.05
N MET A 238 19.87 -2.69 -3.04
CA MET A 238 19.19 -3.98 -2.83
C MET A 238 20.17 -5.08 -2.42
N GLU A 239 21.28 -5.24 -3.13
CA GLU A 239 22.30 -6.24 -2.82
C GLU A 239 22.84 -6.04 -1.40
N LYS A 240 23.17 -4.80 -1.05
CA LYS A 240 23.59 -4.46 0.32
C LYS A 240 22.55 -4.84 1.36
N LYS A 241 21.26 -4.58 1.10
CA LYS A 241 20.17 -4.94 1.99
C LYS A 241 20.05 -6.45 2.15
N GLN A 242 20.19 -7.22 1.08
CA GLN A 242 20.17 -8.68 1.12
C GLN A 242 21.37 -9.22 1.91
N ASP A 243 22.57 -8.67 1.72
CA ASP A 243 23.77 -9.06 2.45
C ASP A 243 23.63 -8.80 3.96
N GLU A 244 23.14 -7.62 4.36
CA GLU A 244 22.87 -7.28 5.77
C GLU A 244 21.87 -8.25 6.41
N LEU A 245 20.82 -8.63 5.67
CA LEU A 245 19.83 -9.61 6.12
C LEU A 245 20.43 -11.01 6.26
N ASN A 246 21.23 -11.45 5.27
CA ASN A 246 21.87 -12.77 5.29
C ASN A 246 22.91 -12.90 6.40
N GLU A 247 23.71 -11.85 6.66
CA GLU A 247 24.64 -11.81 7.79
C GLU A 247 23.88 -11.96 9.12
N SER A 248 22.81 -11.17 9.30
CA SER A 248 21.96 -11.23 10.49
C SER A 248 21.32 -12.61 10.67
N ILE A 249 20.84 -13.23 9.58
CA ILE A 249 20.27 -14.58 9.58
C ILE A 249 21.31 -15.58 10.10
N LYS A 250 22.53 -15.52 9.57
CA LYS A 250 23.63 -16.41 9.97
C LYS A 250 23.99 -16.23 11.45
N ASP A 251 24.00 -15.00 11.94
CA ASP A 251 24.26 -14.71 13.35
C ASP A 251 23.19 -15.32 14.26
N TYR A 252 21.91 -15.20 13.90
CA TYR A 252 20.83 -15.85 14.66
C TYR A 252 20.89 -17.37 14.57
N GLU A 253 21.18 -17.96 13.41
CA GLU A 253 21.34 -19.40 13.25
C GLU A 253 22.45 -19.95 14.17
N ASN A 254 23.60 -19.25 14.24
CA ASN A 254 24.68 -19.61 15.15
C ASN A 254 24.27 -19.45 16.62
N ALA A 255 23.63 -18.33 16.99
CA ALA A 255 23.20 -18.07 18.35
C ALA A 255 22.14 -19.06 18.85
N ILE A 256 21.23 -19.49 17.98
CA ILE A 256 20.24 -20.54 18.25
C ILE A 256 20.96 -21.85 18.54
N LYS A 257 21.93 -22.24 17.69
CA LYS A 257 22.70 -23.46 17.88
C LYS A 257 23.44 -23.46 19.23
N ASP A 258 24.11 -22.36 19.56
CA ASP A 258 24.83 -22.21 20.84
C ASP A 258 23.87 -22.30 22.05
N LEU A 259 22.66 -21.77 21.93
CA LEU A 259 21.63 -21.87 22.97
C LEU A 259 21.13 -23.31 23.14
N ASP A 260 20.86 -24.01 22.04
CA ASP A 260 20.42 -25.40 22.07
C ASP A 260 21.48 -26.30 22.72
N GLU A 261 22.75 -26.15 22.35
CA GLU A 261 23.85 -26.88 22.98
C GLU A 261 23.98 -26.56 24.48
N ALA A 262 23.78 -25.30 24.88
CA ALA A 262 23.81 -24.91 26.28
C ALA A 262 22.62 -25.47 27.08
N ILE A 263 21.43 -25.53 26.48
CA ILE A 263 20.24 -26.13 27.10
C ILE A 263 20.43 -27.63 27.27
N ALA A 264 20.98 -28.33 26.26
CA ALA A 264 21.25 -29.76 26.33
C ALA A 264 22.19 -30.11 27.49
N LYS A 265 23.31 -29.37 27.63
CA LYS A 265 24.27 -29.56 28.73
C LYS A 265 23.63 -29.37 30.11
N LEU A 266 22.79 -28.35 30.27
CA LEU A 266 22.07 -28.09 31.54
C LEU A 266 21.09 -29.21 31.92
N LEU A 267 20.58 -29.94 30.94
CA LEU A 267 19.69 -31.08 31.18
C LEU A 267 20.49 -32.35 31.47
N GLU A 268 21.61 -32.58 30.78
CA GLU A 268 22.51 -33.72 31.01
C GLU A 268 23.15 -33.70 32.41
N GLU A 269 23.60 -32.53 32.88
CA GLU A 269 24.17 -32.34 34.24
C GLU A 269 23.20 -32.67 35.39
N LYS A 270 21.92 -32.94 35.10
CA LYS A 270 20.88 -33.23 36.09
C LYS A 270 20.38 -34.68 36.08
N ASP A 271 20.71 -35.45 35.06
CA ASP A 271 20.39 -36.88 34.97
C ASP A 271 21.50 -37.78 35.57
N GLU A 272 22.65 -37.20 35.97
CA GLU A 272 23.72 -37.80 36.79
C GLU A 272 23.51 -37.58 38.30
#